data_AF-A0A3M6UAW3-F1
#
_entry.id   AF-A0A3M6UAW3-F1
#
_cell.length_a   1.000
_cell.length_b   1.000
_cell.length_c   1.000
_cell.angle_alpha   90.00
_cell.angle_beta   90.00
_cell.angle_gamma   90.00
#
_symmetry.space_group_name_H-M   'P 1'
#
loop_
_entity.id
_entity.type
_entity.pdbx_description
1 polymer ?
#
loop_
_entity_poly.entity_id
_entity_poly.type
_entity_poly.pdbx_seq_one_letter_code
_entity_poly.pdbx_strand_id
1 'polypeptide(L)'
;MCESGLPNSVLEIKSFWRKTSYNIGGQKFSLDDIEHGILRGNRPHPADGKPLFMEDDPRLEFTVKEVDPRIHFALVCGAKSCPAIRVFSGENLERGLDAAAKNFCSQEVRVDNNMVILSRIFMWYKTDFGSTDRECLSWISHHLGKDEQQKLKSLLEVADSDSSINITYSEYNWNLNGSKL
;
A
#
# COMPACT_ATOMS: atom_id res chain seq x y z
N MET A 1 25.50 7.97 25.93
CA MET A 1 26.13 7.52 24.66
C MET A 1 25.28 6.38 24.13
N CYS A 2 24.63 6.56 22.99
CA CYS A 2 23.91 5.49 22.30
C CYS A 2 24.65 5.27 20.98
N GLU A 3 25.58 4.32 20.95
CA GLU A 3 26.46 4.02 19.80
C GLU A 3 25.90 2.90 18.92
N SER A 4 24.61 2.94 18.62
CA SER A 4 24.04 2.10 17.56
C SER A 4 23.43 3.03 16.53
N GLY A 5 24.08 3.15 15.38
CA GLY A 5 23.54 3.89 14.24
C GLY A 5 22.14 3.40 13.89
N LEU A 6 21.30 4.30 13.38
CA LEU A 6 19.98 3.93 12.88
C LEU A 6 20.13 2.88 11.78
N PRO A 7 19.29 1.82 11.75
CA PRO A 7 19.35 0.81 10.70
C PRO A 7 19.14 1.44 9.32
N ASN A 8 19.73 0.85 8.29
CA ASN A 8 19.61 1.35 6.91
C ASN A 8 18.29 0.92 6.26
N SER A 9 17.57 -0.03 6.86
CA SER A 9 16.23 -0.44 6.45
C SER A 9 15.40 -0.89 7.67
N VAL A 10 14.09 -0.65 7.65
CA VAL A 10 13.17 -1.22 8.67
C VAL A 10 13.22 -2.75 8.67
N LEU A 11 13.60 -3.35 7.53
CA LEU A 11 13.78 -4.79 7.38
C LEU A 11 14.95 -5.35 8.19
N GLU A 12 15.92 -4.53 8.60
CA GLU A 12 17.04 -4.97 9.46
C GLU A 12 16.57 -5.24 10.90
N ILE A 13 15.45 -4.64 11.32
CA ILE A 13 14.84 -4.91 12.62
C ILE A 13 13.92 -6.13 12.49
N LYS A 14 14.45 -7.30 12.86
CA LYS A 14 13.70 -8.57 12.84
C LYS A 14 12.35 -8.45 13.55
N SER A 15 11.27 -8.65 12.78
CA SER A 15 9.88 -8.63 13.24
C SER A 15 9.42 -7.29 13.79
N PHE A 16 9.99 -6.16 13.32
CA PHE A 16 9.62 -4.81 13.76
C PHE A 16 8.11 -4.58 13.81
N TRP A 17 7.42 -4.94 12.72
CA TRP A 17 5.99 -4.73 12.54
C TRP A 17 5.12 -5.60 13.46
N ARG A 18 5.63 -6.77 13.87
CA ARG A 18 4.95 -7.68 14.83
C ARG A 18 5.29 -7.41 16.29
N LYS A 19 6.46 -6.82 16.57
CA LYS A 19 6.95 -6.60 17.94
C LYS A 19 6.52 -5.26 18.53
N THR A 20 6.45 -4.22 17.70
CA THR A 20 5.99 -2.90 18.16
C THR A 20 4.49 -2.96 18.32
N SER A 21 3.98 -2.69 19.52
CA SER A 21 2.54 -2.79 19.80
C SER A 21 2.05 -1.72 20.77
N TYR A 22 0.77 -1.40 20.65
CA TYR A 22 0.06 -0.43 21.46
C TYR A 22 -1.08 -1.11 22.20
N ASN A 23 -1.39 -0.62 23.41
CA ASN A 23 -2.60 -1.02 24.12
C ASN A 23 -3.70 0.01 23.82
N ILE A 24 -4.77 -0.44 23.15
CA ILE A 24 -5.91 0.39 22.75
C ILE A 24 -7.16 -0.31 23.29
N GLY A 25 -7.90 0.36 24.17
CA GLY A 25 -9.12 -0.21 24.76
C GLY A 25 -8.92 -1.52 25.53
N GLY A 26 -7.72 -1.76 26.08
CA GLY A 26 -7.39 -3.01 26.79
C GLY A 26 -6.89 -4.15 25.89
N GLN A 27 -6.86 -3.93 24.57
CA GLN A 27 -6.42 -4.92 23.59
C GLN A 27 -5.06 -4.51 22.99
N LYS A 28 -4.21 -5.50 22.71
CA LYS A 28 -2.86 -5.27 22.17
C LYS A 28 -2.90 -5.31 20.65
N PHE A 29 -2.39 -4.26 20.01
CA PHE A 29 -2.30 -4.14 18.56
C PHE A 29 -0.87 -3.88 18.13
N SER A 30 -0.30 -4.82 17.39
CA SER A 30 0.93 -4.59 16.61
C SER A 30 0.65 -3.75 15.37
N LEU A 31 1.71 -3.35 14.67
CA LEU A 31 1.55 -2.62 13.41
C LEU A 31 0.95 -3.53 12.32
N ASP A 32 1.32 -4.82 12.29
CA ASP A 32 0.66 -5.83 11.44
C ASP A 32 -0.84 -5.97 11.79
N ASP A 33 -1.18 -5.97 13.08
CA ASP A 33 -2.57 -6.06 13.53
C ASP A 33 -3.38 -4.85 13.03
N ILE A 34 -2.81 -3.64 13.09
CA ILE A 34 -3.48 -2.42 12.63
C ILE A 34 -3.59 -2.42 11.10
N GLU A 35 -2.51 -2.67 10.37
CA GLU A 35 -2.53 -2.61 8.91
C GLU A 35 -3.38 -3.74 8.33
N HIS A 36 -3.09 -4.99 8.70
CA HIS A 36 -3.68 -6.14 8.05
C HIS A 36 -4.93 -6.65 8.75
N GLY A 37 -4.94 -6.67 10.09
CA GLY A 37 -6.07 -7.11 10.89
C GLY A 37 -7.23 -6.11 10.86
N ILE A 38 -6.93 -4.81 10.96
CA ILE A 38 -7.94 -3.75 11.06
C ILE A 38 -8.22 -3.10 9.70
N LEU A 39 -7.22 -2.41 9.12
CA LEU A 39 -7.43 -1.54 7.96
C LEU A 39 -7.62 -2.31 6.64
N ARG A 40 -7.05 -3.51 6.52
CA ARG A 40 -7.26 -4.41 5.36
C ARG A 40 -8.37 -5.43 5.58
N GLY A 41 -9.25 -5.24 6.56
CA GLY A 41 -10.40 -6.14 6.70
C GLY A 41 -10.01 -7.57 7.13
N ASN A 42 -8.95 -7.72 7.93
CA ASN A 42 -8.35 -9.01 8.30
C ASN A 42 -7.94 -9.89 7.10
N ARG A 43 -7.62 -9.28 5.95
CA ARG A 43 -7.14 -10.01 4.77
C ARG A 43 -5.77 -10.66 5.05
N PRO A 44 -5.45 -11.76 4.35
CA PRO A 44 -4.16 -12.42 4.46
C PRO A 44 -2.98 -11.46 4.33
N HIS A 45 -1.99 -11.62 5.21
CA HIS A 45 -0.74 -10.89 5.14
C HIS A 45 0.04 -11.35 3.89
N PRO A 46 0.58 -10.43 3.05
CA PRO A 46 1.20 -10.78 1.77
C PRO A 46 2.41 -11.73 1.87
N ALA A 47 3.15 -11.66 2.98
CA ALA A 47 4.31 -12.53 3.23
C ALA A 47 4.00 -13.97 3.69
N ASP A 48 2.91 -14.21 4.45
CA ASP A 48 2.63 -15.54 5.03
C ASP A 48 1.27 -16.14 4.64
N GLY A 49 0.43 -15.37 3.94
CA GLY A 49 -0.85 -15.82 3.40
C GLY A 49 -1.92 -16.09 4.47
N LYS A 50 -1.76 -15.59 5.69
CA LYS A 50 -2.71 -15.83 6.79
C LYS A 50 -3.35 -14.55 7.33
N PRO A 51 -4.63 -14.59 7.73
CA PRO A 51 -5.24 -13.50 8.49
C PRO A 51 -4.55 -13.34 9.86
N LEU A 52 -4.67 -12.16 10.45
CA LEU A 52 -4.01 -11.84 11.73
C LEU A 52 -4.87 -12.25 12.92
N PHE A 53 -6.19 -12.15 12.75
CA PHE A 53 -7.17 -12.46 13.78
C PHE A 53 -7.95 -13.74 13.44
N MET A 54 -8.11 -14.61 14.43
CA MET A 54 -8.94 -15.82 14.35
C MET A 54 -10.42 -15.48 14.61
N GLU A 55 -11.35 -16.39 14.31
CA GLU A 55 -12.80 -16.16 14.39
C GLU A 55 -13.31 -15.69 15.77
N ASP A 56 -12.63 -16.07 16.85
CA ASP A 56 -12.95 -15.73 18.23
C ASP A 56 -12.14 -14.55 18.79
N ASP A 57 -11.28 -13.93 17.97
CA ASP A 57 -10.47 -12.79 18.40
C ASP A 57 -11.37 -11.55 18.57
N PRO A 58 -11.44 -10.96 19.78
CA PRO A 58 -12.29 -9.80 20.03
C PRO A 58 -11.92 -8.60 19.15
N ARG A 59 -10.67 -8.51 18.66
CA ARG A 59 -10.20 -7.40 17.83
C ARG A 59 -10.89 -7.35 16.45
N LEU A 60 -11.55 -8.43 16.03
CA LEU A 60 -12.38 -8.45 14.83
C LEU A 60 -13.49 -7.40 14.84
N GLU A 61 -13.96 -6.97 16.02
CA GLU A 61 -15.00 -5.94 16.14
C GLU A 61 -14.57 -4.58 15.55
N PHE A 62 -13.26 -4.32 15.50
CA PHE A 62 -12.70 -3.07 15.00
C PHE A 62 -12.31 -3.14 13.52
N THR A 63 -12.34 -4.33 12.91
CA THR A 63 -11.94 -4.53 11.52
C THR A 63 -12.87 -3.79 10.56
N VAL A 64 -12.29 -3.08 9.58
CA VAL A 64 -13.08 -2.38 8.57
C VAL A 64 -13.82 -3.37 7.69
N LYS A 65 -15.09 -3.10 7.41
CA LYS A 65 -15.92 -3.96 6.54
C LYS A 65 -15.58 -3.77 5.06
N GLU A 66 -15.32 -2.52 4.68
CA GLU A 66 -14.91 -2.14 3.33
C GLU A 66 -13.47 -1.64 3.39
N VAL A 67 -12.60 -2.27 2.61
CA VAL A 67 -11.19 -1.91 2.55
C VAL A 67 -11.02 -0.75 1.58
N ASP A 68 -10.45 0.33 2.07
CA ASP A 68 -10.02 1.45 1.25
C ASP A 68 -8.60 1.21 0.72
N PRO A 69 -8.37 1.03 -0.58
CA PRO A 69 -7.04 0.72 -1.11
C PRO A 69 -6.05 1.88 -0.92
N ARG A 70 -6.53 3.10 -0.65
CA ARG A 70 -5.70 4.29 -0.45
C ARG A 70 -4.83 4.18 0.81
N ILE A 71 -5.14 3.28 1.75
CA ILE A 71 -4.34 3.05 2.97
C ILE A 71 -2.89 2.67 2.65
N HIS A 72 -2.65 1.96 1.54
CA HIS A 72 -1.31 1.53 1.11
C HIS A 72 -0.36 2.69 0.80
N PHE A 73 -0.91 3.87 0.52
CA PHE A 73 -0.15 5.09 0.23
C PHE A 73 -0.15 6.07 1.41
N ALA A 74 -1.00 5.83 2.41
CA ALA A 74 -1.12 6.65 3.61
C ALA A 74 -0.22 6.14 4.75
N LEU A 75 0.03 4.84 4.80
CA LEU A 75 0.86 4.18 5.82
C LEU A 75 2.37 4.20 5.50
N VAL A 76 2.78 4.88 4.44
CA VAL A 76 4.18 4.86 3.97
C VAL A 76 5.16 5.47 4.98
N CYS A 77 6.23 4.70 5.22
CA CYS A 77 7.08 4.71 6.41
C CYS A 77 8.20 5.76 6.45
N GLY A 78 7.99 6.95 5.88
CA GLY A 78 9.05 7.96 5.85
C GLY A 78 10.32 7.49 5.15
N ALA A 79 10.19 6.71 4.06
CA ALA A 79 11.29 6.41 3.14
C ALA A 79 11.57 7.61 2.21
N LYS A 80 12.77 7.67 1.63
CA LYS A 80 13.31 8.84 0.88
C LYS A 80 12.49 9.23 -0.36
N SER A 81 11.72 8.30 -0.90
CA SER A 81 10.87 8.48 -2.09
C SER A 81 9.40 8.78 -1.76
N CYS A 82 9.02 8.87 -0.47
CA CYS A 82 7.62 9.07 -0.08
C CYS A 82 7.27 10.56 0.06
N PRO A 83 6.03 10.96 -0.30
CA PRO A 83 5.53 12.30 0.00
C PRO A 83 5.55 12.59 1.51
N ALA A 84 5.55 13.87 1.87
CA ALA A 84 5.61 14.33 3.27
C ALA A 84 4.59 13.60 4.17
N ILE A 85 5.02 13.20 5.37
CA ILE A 85 4.18 12.56 6.39
C ILE A 85 2.93 13.42 6.59
N ARG A 86 1.75 12.84 6.35
CA ARG A 86 0.46 13.52 6.52
C ARG A 86 -0.13 13.12 7.88
N VAL A 87 -0.61 14.11 8.61
CA VAL A 87 -1.40 13.88 9.83
C VAL A 87 -2.87 13.83 9.43
N PHE A 88 -3.50 12.69 9.68
CA PHE A 88 -4.92 12.48 9.36
C PHE A 88 -5.82 12.86 10.54
N SER A 89 -6.92 13.52 10.23
CA SER A 89 -8.06 13.80 11.11
C SER A 89 -9.34 13.46 10.38
N GLY A 90 -10.47 13.32 11.10
CA GLY A 90 -11.76 13.05 10.46
C GLY A 90 -12.13 14.08 9.38
N GLU A 91 -11.75 15.34 9.57
CA GLU A 91 -12.04 16.44 8.63
C GLU A 91 -11.16 16.42 7.37
N ASN A 92 -9.96 15.84 7.45
CA ASN A 92 -9.00 15.86 6.35
C ASN A 92 -8.76 14.50 5.70
N LEU A 93 -9.35 13.43 6.26
CA LEU A 93 -9.08 12.04 5.89
C LEU A 93 -9.20 11.82 4.38
N GLU A 94 -10.37 12.13 3.81
CA GLU A 94 -10.63 11.90 2.38
C GLU A 94 -9.65 12.63 1.46
N ARG A 95 -9.41 13.92 1.73
CA ARG A 95 -8.45 14.71 0.95
C ARG A 95 -7.02 14.21 1.13
N GLY A 96 -6.68 13.77 2.33
CA GLY A 96 -5.36 13.22 2.65
C GLY A 96 -5.10 11.91 1.91
N LEU A 97 -6.07 10.98 1.96
CA LEU A 97 -6.00 9.68 1.29
C LEU A 97 -5.94 9.84 -0.24
N ASP A 98 -6.80 10.69 -0.80
CA ASP A 98 -6.79 10.98 -2.24
C ASP A 98 -5.47 11.63 -2.69
N ALA A 99 -4.95 12.59 -1.91
CA ALA A 99 -3.67 13.22 -2.21
C ALA A 99 -2.49 12.22 -2.11
N ALA A 100 -2.53 11.30 -1.16
CA ALA A 100 -1.51 10.26 -1.01
C ALA A 100 -1.52 9.29 -2.20
N ALA A 101 -2.71 8.79 -2.57
CA ALA A 101 -2.89 7.89 -3.71
C ALA A 101 -2.47 8.56 -5.03
N LYS A 102 -2.93 9.78 -5.30
CA LYS A 102 -2.54 10.54 -6.51
C LYS A 102 -1.04 10.77 -6.59
N ASN A 103 -0.44 11.16 -5.47
CA ASN A 103 1.00 11.41 -5.42
C ASN A 103 1.79 10.12 -5.72
N PHE A 104 1.44 9.01 -5.07
CA PHE A 104 2.09 7.72 -5.30
C PHE A 104 1.91 7.25 -6.75
N CYS A 105 0.67 7.18 -7.25
CA CYS A 105 0.38 6.71 -8.61
C CYS A 105 1.08 7.57 -9.66
N SER A 106 1.16 8.90 -9.48
CA SER A 106 1.85 9.79 -10.42
C SER A 106 3.36 9.55 -10.54
N GLN A 107 3.99 8.96 -9.52
CA GLN A 107 5.43 8.68 -9.49
C GLN A 107 5.75 7.24 -9.91
N GLU A 108 4.90 6.30 -9.49
CA GLU A 108 5.18 4.87 -9.52
C GLU A 108 4.42 4.10 -10.62
N VAL A 109 3.54 4.76 -11.36
CA VAL A 109 2.82 4.18 -12.49
C VAL A 109 3.28 4.83 -13.78
N ARG A 110 3.65 4.00 -14.76
CA ARG A 110 3.99 4.46 -16.11
C ARG A 110 3.32 3.57 -17.15
N VAL A 111 2.75 4.18 -18.17
CA VAL A 111 2.21 3.51 -19.35
C VAL A 111 3.15 3.80 -20.53
N ASP A 112 3.79 2.74 -21.03
CA ASP A 112 4.70 2.79 -22.17
C ASP A 112 4.19 1.85 -23.27
N ASN A 113 3.72 2.43 -24.36
CA ASN A 113 3.12 1.73 -25.50
C ASN A 113 2.03 0.73 -25.04
N ASN A 114 2.35 -0.57 -25.03
CA ASN A 114 1.44 -1.67 -24.67
C ASN A 114 1.75 -2.27 -23.29
N MET A 115 2.53 -1.57 -22.45
CA MET A 115 2.99 -2.08 -21.17
C MET A 115 2.69 -1.08 -20.04
N VAL A 116 2.20 -1.61 -18.92
CA VAL A 116 2.01 -0.86 -17.68
C VAL A 116 3.09 -1.27 -16.68
N ILE A 117 3.86 -0.30 -16.21
CA ILE A 117 4.87 -0.48 -15.18
C ILE A 117 4.26 -0.01 -13.85
N LEU A 118 4.21 -0.89 -12.86
CA LEU A 118 3.60 -0.65 -11.55
C LEU A 118 4.62 -0.85 -10.41
N SER A 119 4.38 -0.21 -9.26
CA SER A 119 5.07 -0.60 -8.02
C SER A 119 4.67 -2.01 -7.56
N ARG A 120 5.59 -2.73 -6.92
CA ARG A 120 5.33 -4.03 -6.28
C ARG A 120 4.25 -4.00 -5.20
N ILE A 121 3.86 -2.83 -4.69
CA ILE A 121 2.69 -2.67 -3.82
C ILE A 121 1.43 -3.24 -4.49
N PHE A 122 1.23 -2.95 -5.77
CA PHE A 122 0.10 -3.48 -6.54
C PHE A 122 0.19 -5.00 -6.76
N MET A 123 1.39 -5.58 -6.67
CA MET A 123 1.60 -7.03 -6.73
C MET A 123 1.29 -7.70 -5.39
N TRP A 124 1.83 -7.18 -4.29
CA TRP A 124 1.67 -7.76 -2.95
C TRP A 124 0.24 -7.67 -2.44
N TYR A 125 -0.43 -6.56 -2.74
CA TYR A 125 -1.78 -6.26 -2.26
C TYR A 125 -2.80 -6.29 -3.40
N LYS A 126 -2.58 -7.11 -4.44
CA LYS A 126 -3.40 -7.16 -5.66
C LYS A 126 -4.91 -7.19 -5.38
N THR A 127 -5.33 -8.05 -4.46
CA THR A 127 -6.74 -8.23 -4.06
C THR A 127 -7.36 -7.00 -3.39
N ASP A 128 -6.55 -6.04 -2.96
CA ASP A 128 -7.03 -4.81 -2.35
C ASP A 128 -7.42 -3.78 -3.41
N PHE A 129 -6.88 -3.87 -4.63
CA PHE A 129 -7.16 -2.93 -5.72
C PHE A 129 -8.19 -3.45 -6.73
N GLY A 130 -8.57 -4.72 -6.63
CA GLY A 130 -9.53 -5.37 -7.52
C GLY A 130 -9.32 -6.89 -7.55
N SER A 131 -10.30 -7.60 -8.11
CA SER A 131 -10.21 -9.05 -8.35
C SER A 131 -9.55 -9.39 -9.68
N THR A 132 -9.42 -8.41 -10.58
CA THR A 132 -8.83 -8.55 -11.93
C THR A 132 -7.77 -7.47 -12.17
N ASP A 133 -6.88 -7.72 -13.14
CA ASP A 133 -5.88 -6.72 -13.55
C ASP A 133 -6.57 -5.49 -14.13
N ARG A 134 -7.68 -5.69 -14.86
CA ARG A 134 -8.51 -4.60 -15.36
C ARG A 134 -9.16 -3.77 -14.25
N GLU A 135 -9.67 -4.39 -13.19
CA GLU A 135 -10.21 -3.66 -12.03
C GLU A 135 -9.13 -2.86 -11.32
N CYS A 136 -7.96 -3.46 -11.07
CA CYS A 136 -6.81 -2.79 -10.47
C CYS A 136 -6.37 -1.58 -11.31
N LEU A 137 -6.21 -1.74 -12.62
CA LEU A 137 -5.82 -0.65 -13.53
C LEU A 137 -6.92 0.42 -13.65
N SER A 138 -8.19 0.01 -13.62
CA SER A 138 -9.31 0.96 -13.58
C SER A 138 -9.29 1.79 -12.30
N TRP A 139 -9.02 1.18 -11.15
CA TRP A 139 -8.82 1.89 -9.88
C TRP A 139 -7.65 2.88 -9.99
N ILE A 140 -6.48 2.42 -10.46
CA ILE A 140 -5.28 3.26 -10.65
C ILE A 140 -5.57 4.46 -11.55
N SER A 141 -6.31 4.26 -12.64
CA SER A 141 -6.66 5.32 -13.61
C SER A 141 -7.29 6.55 -12.96
N HIS A 142 -8.06 6.40 -11.88
CA HIS A 142 -8.69 7.52 -11.18
C HIS A 142 -7.69 8.41 -10.41
N HIS A 143 -6.48 7.91 -10.18
CA HIS A 143 -5.42 8.59 -9.42
C HIS A 143 -4.27 9.09 -10.29
N LEU A 144 -4.34 8.91 -11.61
CA LEU A 144 -3.31 9.37 -12.55
C LEU A 144 -3.52 10.81 -13.02
N GLY A 145 -2.43 11.44 -13.45
CA GLY A 145 -2.48 12.67 -14.25
C GLY A 145 -3.12 12.41 -15.62
N LYS A 146 -3.64 13.48 -16.26
CA LYS A 146 -4.46 13.37 -17.48
C LYS A 146 -3.82 12.54 -18.60
N ASP A 147 -2.53 12.74 -18.84
CA ASP A 147 -1.82 12.09 -19.95
C ASP A 147 -1.69 10.58 -19.72
N GLU A 148 -1.17 10.17 -18.56
CA GLU A 148 -1.06 8.75 -18.18
C GLU A 148 -2.43 8.09 -18.02
N GLN A 149 -3.42 8.82 -17.49
CA GLN A 149 -4.80 8.35 -17.41
C GLN A 149 -5.35 8.03 -18.80
N GLN A 150 -5.14 8.91 -19.79
CA GLN A 150 -5.62 8.71 -21.14
C GLN A 150 -4.93 7.52 -21.81
N LYS A 151 -3.60 7.40 -21.68
CA LYS A 151 -2.85 6.25 -22.19
C LYS A 151 -3.37 4.94 -21.61
N LEU A 152 -3.58 4.89 -20.28
CA LEU A 152 -4.08 3.70 -19.61
C LEU A 152 -5.48 3.33 -20.08
N LYS A 153 -6.38 4.31 -20.21
CA LYS A 153 -7.74 4.07 -20.72
C LYS A 153 -7.72 3.51 -22.13
N SER A 154 -6.95 4.10 -23.03
CA SER A 154 -6.82 3.61 -24.41
C SER A 154 -6.24 2.20 -24.47
N LEU A 155 -5.26 1.87 -23.61
CA LEU A 155 -4.73 0.50 -23.50
C LEU A 155 -5.82 -0.49 -23.03
N LEU A 156 -6.61 -0.12 -22.03
CA LEU A 156 -7.69 -0.97 -21.52
C LEU A 156 -8.82 -1.15 -22.53
N GLU A 157 -9.11 -0.15 -23.36
CA GLU A 157 -10.13 -0.22 -24.42
C GLU A 157 -9.77 -1.22 -25.52
N VAL A 158 -8.49 -1.33 -25.88
CA VAL A 158 -8.03 -2.25 -26.94
C VAL A 158 -7.67 -3.65 -26.43
N ALA A 159 -7.53 -3.82 -25.12
CA ALA A 159 -7.25 -5.12 -24.51
C ALA A 159 -8.50 -6.01 -24.52
N ASP A 160 -8.44 -7.14 -25.21
CA ASP A 160 -9.56 -8.10 -25.30
C ASP A 160 -9.80 -8.88 -24.00
N SER A 161 -8.77 -9.00 -23.16
CA SER A 161 -8.83 -9.72 -21.88
C SER A 161 -7.66 -9.34 -20.95
N ASP A 162 -7.72 -9.72 -19.68
CA ASP A 162 -6.63 -9.45 -18.72
C ASP A 162 -5.28 -10.02 -19.16
N SER A 163 -5.26 -11.19 -19.82
CA SER A 163 -4.02 -11.81 -20.30
C SER A 163 -3.35 -11.04 -21.45
N SER A 164 -4.09 -10.14 -22.12
CA SER A 164 -3.55 -9.26 -23.15
C SER A 164 -2.89 -7.99 -22.57
N ILE A 165 -3.07 -7.73 -21.28
CA ILE A 165 -2.49 -6.58 -20.60
C ILE A 165 -1.09 -6.95 -20.10
N ASN A 166 -0.07 -6.30 -20.66
CA ASN A 166 1.31 -6.52 -20.20
C ASN A 166 1.62 -5.64 -18.99
N ILE A 167 1.71 -6.26 -17.81
CA ILE A 167 2.06 -5.58 -16.55
C ILE A 167 3.46 -6.01 -16.10
N THR A 168 4.31 -5.05 -15.79
CA THR A 168 5.62 -5.28 -15.15
C THR A 168 5.72 -4.50 -13.85
N TYR A 169 6.60 -4.94 -12.95
CA TYR A 169 6.77 -4.31 -11.64
C TYR A 169 8.16 -3.72 -11.46
N SER A 170 8.24 -2.47 -10.99
CA SER A 170 9.50 -1.78 -10.71
C SER A 170 10.24 -2.40 -9.51
N GLU A 171 11.57 -2.28 -9.49
CA GLU A 171 12.37 -2.71 -8.33
C GLU A 171 12.09 -1.82 -7.12
N TYR A 172 11.72 -2.44 -5.99
CA TYR A 172 11.36 -1.71 -4.76
C TYR A 172 12.61 -1.48 -3.90
N ASN A 173 12.95 -0.22 -3.66
CA ASN A 173 14.10 0.17 -2.84
C ASN A 173 13.68 0.32 -1.36
N TRP A 174 14.20 -0.57 -0.49
CA TRP A 174 13.82 -0.67 0.93
C TRP A 174 14.63 0.22 1.90
N ASN A 175 15.41 1.17 1.41
CA ASN A 175 16.31 1.97 2.24
C ASN A 175 15.58 3.06 3.08
N LEU A 176 16.00 3.23 4.35
CA LEU A 176 15.54 4.21 5.34
C LEU A 176 16.15 5.61 5.16
N ASN A 177 15.51 6.63 5.72
CA ASN A 177 16.01 8.00 5.74
C ASN A 177 17.18 8.18 6.72
N GLY A 178 18.36 8.52 6.20
CA GLY A 178 19.53 8.96 7.00
C GLY A 178 20.82 8.20 6.75
N SER A 179 20.81 7.15 5.94
CA SER A 179 22.03 6.46 5.51
C SER A 179 22.83 7.37 4.57
N LYS A 180 23.95 7.90 5.09
CA LYS A 180 24.95 8.57 4.27
C LYS A 180 25.47 7.57 3.23
N LEU A 181 25.65 8.09 2.01
CA LEU A 181 26.41 7.46 0.93
C LEU A 181 27.78 6.96 1.44
#